data_AF-A0A816Z1R1-F1
#
_entry.id   AF-A0A816Z1R1-F1
#
_cell.length_a   1.000
_cell.length_b   1.000
_cell.length_c   1.000
_cell.angle_alpha   90.00
_cell.angle_beta   90.00
_cell.angle_gamma   90.00
#
_symmetry.space_group_name_H-M   'P 1'
#
loop_
_entity.id
_entity.type
_entity.pdbx_description
1 polymer ?
#
loop_
_entity_poly.entity_id
_entity_poly.type
_entity_poly.pdbx_seq_one_letter_code
_entity_poly.pdbx_strand_id
1 'polypeptide(L)'
;MSSSDTDETPTISFLISNKKKRLLVIDGYIYQQNKSTAKVSYWLCEIKLCNAGVHLNSDDQFRKYTENPHTHMPVPERLEIRKMLTNIKSRVDREAKAIGQIYHEELLKANLFSKLLLSIINSFEIFDFLGVSNDCISNIAKKDKFKLPLENRPGQGQKKLTTFKEDRYLLNLMKKDRQKSSRQLATDWNSSHGKSISARTVRRRLFNAGYKSYTVKPKPYRKPSHCSARLKFAKQCSDWNFSDWKTVIFSDESHFEVFNRKNKPFVRRLPSESDKPFNFQPRVQGGG
;
A
#
# COMPACT_ATOMS: atom_id res chain seq x y z
N MET A 1 -77.35 -16.10 0.80
CA MET A 1 -76.16 -16.56 1.55
C MET A 1 -75.04 -15.60 1.19
N SER A 2 -75.03 -14.38 1.73
CA SER A 2 -74.37 -14.01 3.00
C SER A 2 -72.98 -14.63 3.14
N SER A 3 -71.97 -13.93 2.65
CA SER A 3 -70.62 -14.03 3.18
C SER A 3 -70.13 -12.61 3.37
N SER A 4 -70.08 -12.24 4.64
CA SER A 4 -69.64 -10.99 5.21
C SER A 4 -68.17 -10.74 4.92
N ASP A 5 -67.86 -9.78 4.05
CA ASP A 5 -66.55 -9.14 4.02
C ASP A 5 -66.42 -8.35 5.33
N THR A 6 -65.64 -8.89 6.26
CA THR A 6 -65.21 -8.17 7.45
C THR A 6 -64.31 -7.02 7.00
N ASP A 7 -64.87 -5.82 7.02
CA ASP A 7 -64.18 -4.54 6.85
C ASP A 7 -63.23 -4.34 8.04
N GLU A 8 -62.15 -5.12 8.09
CA GLU A 8 -61.10 -4.97 9.09
C GLU A 8 -60.31 -3.71 8.76
N THR A 9 -60.59 -2.64 9.50
CA THR A 9 -59.83 -1.39 9.41
C THR A 9 -58.33 -1.69 9.61
N PRO A 10 -57.44 -1.28 8.70
CA PRO A 10 -56.04 -1.65 8.77
C PRO A 10 -55.37 -1.04 10.00
N THR A 11 -54.44 -1.78 10.60
CA THR A 11 -53.72 -1.33 11.81
C THR A 11 -52.76 -0.20 11.47
N ILE A 12 -53.02 1.00 12.02
CA ILE A 12 -52.19 2.19 11.83
C ILE A 12 -51.19 2.32 12.97
N SER A 13 -49.92 2.53 12.63
CA SER A 13 -48.90 2.97 13.60
C SER A 13 -48.05 4.12 13.04
N PHE A 14 -47.45 4.90 13.95
CA PHE A 14 -46.63 6.05 13.58
C PHE A 14 -45.18 5.86 14.03
N LEU A 15 -44.25 6.30 13.18
CA LEU A 15 -42.82 6.38 13.46
C LEU A 15 -42.30 7.81 13.26
N ILE A 16 -41.12 8.11 13.80
CA ILE A 16 -40.50 9.44 13.70
C ILE A 16 -39.25 9.36 12.82
N SER A 17 -39.22 10.14 11.75
CA SER A 17 -38.07 10.29 10.85
C SER A 17 -36.87 10.96 11.54
N ASN A 18 -35.68 10.86 10.94
CA ASN A 18 -34.47 11.59 11.37
C ASN A 18 -34.67 13.11 11.39
N LYS A 19 -35.57 13.63 10.55
CA LYS A 19 -35.93 15.06 10.50
C LYS A 19 -37.11 15.42 11.41
N LYS A 20 -37.42 14.62 12.45
CA LYS A 20 -38.56 14.79 13.36
C LYS A 20 -39.94 14.86 12.67
N LYS A 21 -40.07 14.30 11.46
CA LYS A 21 -41.34 14.20 10.74
C LYS A 21 -42.06 12.90 11.07
N ARG A 22 -43.39 12.93 11.17
CA ARG A 22 -44.22 11.73 11.33
C ARG A 22 -44.16 10.87 10.05
N LEU A 23 -44.10 9.56 10.24
CA LEU A 23 -44.20 8.54 9.21
C LEU A 23 -45.36 7.62 9.59
N LEU A 24 -46.20 7.31 8.62
CA LEU A 24 -47.33 6.39 8.79
C LEU A 24 -46.90 4.99 8.37
N VAL A 25 -47.25 3.99 9.16
CA VAL A 25 -47.00 2.58 8.85
C VAL A 25 -48.33 1.83 8.83
N ILE A 26 -48.61 1.21 7.69
CA ILE A 26 -49.79 0.37 7.46
C ILE A 26 -49.37 -0.82 6.61
N ASP A 27 -49.78 -2.04 6.99
CA ASP A 27 -49.55 -3.29 6.24
C ASP A 27 -48.09 -3.53 5.82
N GLY A 28 -47.14 -3.11 6.66
CA GLY A 28 -45.70 -3.23 6.39
C GLY A 28 -45.12 -2.16 5.46
N TYR A 29 -45.94 -1.26 4.93
CA TYR A 29 -45.52 -0.12 4.12
C TYR A 29 -45.32 1.14 4.95
N ILE A 30 -44.43 2.02 4.48
CA ILE A 30 -44.13 3.28 5.16
C ILE A 30 -44.48 4.45 4.24
N TYR A 31 -45.26 5.39 4.77
CA TYR A 31 -45.74 6.56 4.07
C TYR A 31 -45.23 7.85 4.71
N GLN A 32 -44.94 8.85 3.88
CA GLN A 32 -44.58 10.21 4.26
C GLN A 32 -45.78 11.14 4.06
N GLN A 33 -45.98 12.06 4.99
CA GLN A 33 -47.03 13.07 4.85
C GLN A 33 -46.69 14.02 3.69
N ASN A 34 -47.60 14.09 2.72
CA ASN A 34 -47.46 14.96 1.56
C ASN A 34 -48.12 16.32 1.82
N LYS A 35 -49.38 16.31 2.25
CA LYS A 35 -50.16 17.51 2.58
C LYS A 35 -51.24 17.21 3.62
N SER A 36 -51.75 18.22 4.29
CA SER A 36 -52.89 18.12 5.21
C SER A 36 -53.85 19.28 5.01
N THR A 37 -55.14 19.01 5.17
CA THR A 37 -56.23 19.98 5.27
C THR A 37 -56.83 19.88 6.67
N ALA A 38 -57.76 20.78 6.99
CA ALA A 38 -58.51 20.73 8.25
C ALA A 38 -59.24 19.40 8.51
N LYS A 39 -59.55 18.61 7.47
CA LYS A 39 -60.34 17.37 7.59
C LYS A 39 -59.56 16.10 7.23
N VAL A 40 -58.44 16.21 6.51
CA VAL A 40 -57.79 15.05 5.87
C VAL A 40 -56.29 15.25 5.81
N SER A 41 -55.53 14.21 6.17
CA SER A 41 -54.10 14.14 5.89
C SER A 41 -53.81 13.14 4.76
N TYR A 42 -52.92 13.53 3.85
CA TYR A 42 -52.55 12.77 2.67
C TYR A 42 -51.13 12.24 2.83
N TRP A 43 -50.98 10.93 2.67
CA TRP A 43 -49.73 10.21 2.87
C TRP A 43 -49.36 9.48 1.58
N LEU A 44 -48.10 9.55 1.17
CA LEU A 44 -47.58 8.87 -0.02
C LEU A 44 -46.49 7.88 0.37
N CYS A 45 -46.39 6.79 -0.37
CA CYS A 45 -45.34 5.81 -0.18
C CYS A 45 -43.97 6.47 -0.24
N GLU A 46 -43.07 6.07 0.64
CA GLU A 46 -41.73 6.63 0.67
C GLU A 46 -40.84 6.17 -0.49
N ILE A 47 -41.10 4.98 -1.06
CA ILE A 47 -40.24 4.44 -2.11
C ILE A 47 -40.38 5.30 -3.37
N LYS A 48 -39.24 5.77 -3.87
CA LYS A 48 -39.18 6.53 -5.12
C LYS A 48 -39.76 5.68 -6.25
N LEU A 49 -40.60 6.28 -7.09
CA LEU A 49 -41.36 5.62 -8.18
C LEU A 49 -42.57 4.78 -7.73
N CYS A 50 -42.95 4.85 -6.46
CA CYS A 50 -44.24 4.34 -5.98
C CYS A 50 -45.20 5.51 -5.72
N ASN A 51 -46.39 5.47 -6.32
CA ASN A 51 -47.42 6.51 -6.20
C ASN A 51 -48.61 6.08 -5.32
N ALA A 52 -48.47 4.96 -4.60
CA ALA A 52 -49.46 4.52 -3.64
C ALA A 52 -49.56 5.49 -2.46
N GLY A 53 -50.77 5.72 -1.98
CA GLY A 53 -51.04 6.67 -0.91
C GLY A 53 -52.20 6.24 -0.02
N VAL A 54 -52.29 6.90 1.12
CA VAL A 54 -53.31 6.70 2.14
C VAL A 54 -53.83 8.04 2.60
N HIS A 55 -55.14 8.14 2.81
CA HIS A 55 -55.76 9.28 3.45
C HIS A 55 -56.18 8.90 4.87
N LEU A 56 -55.86 9.77 5.83
CA LEU A 56 -56.39 9.68 7.20
C LEU A 56 -57.33 10.85 7.45
N ASN A 57 -58.28 10.67 8.38
CA ASN A 57 -59.11 11.75 8.90
C ASN A 57 -58.29 12.70 9.79
N SER A 58 -58.91 13.78 10.28
CA SER A 58 -58.31 14.69 11.26
C SER A 58 -57.89 13.99 12.56
N ASP A 59 -58.57 12.90 12.92
CA ASP A 59 -58.31 12.12 14.13
C ASP A 59 -57.33 10.95 13.90
N ASP A 60 -56.53 11.02 12.83
CA ASP A 60 -55.56 9.99 12.43
C ASP A 60 -56.14 8.59 12.18
N GLN A 61 -57.47 8.48 12.01
CA GLN A 61 -58.15 7.24 11.63
C GLN A 61 -58.06 6.98 10.13
N PHE A 62 -57.98 5.69 9.76
CA PHE A 62 -57.96 5.27 8.36
C PHE A 62 -59.20 5.79 7.63
N ARG A 63 -59.00 6.41 6.46
CA ARG A 63 -60.11 6.86 5.61
C ARG A 63 -60.22 6.02 4.35
N LYS A 64 -59.15 5.95 3.56
CA LYS A 64 -59.07 5.13 2.35
C LYS A 64 -57.66 5.05 1.79
N TYR A 65 -57.40 4.01 1.00
CA TYR A 65 -56.28 3.95 0.07
C TYR A 65 -56.53 4.84 -1.17
N THR A 66 -55.46 5.28 -1.81
CA THR A 66 -55.53 5.82 -3.18
C THR A 66 -55.73 4.70 -4.19
N GLU A 67 -56.27 5.01 -5.36
CA GLU A 67 -56.49 4.04 -6.45
C GLU A 67 -55.20 3.40 -6.99
N ASN A 68 -54.04 4.04 -6.77
CA ASN A 68 -52.76 3.50 -7.19
C ASN A 68 -52.26 2.42 -6.21
N PRO A 69 -52.11 1.15 -6.64
CA PRO A 69 -51.52 0.11 -5.82
C PRO A 69 -50.00 0.31 -5.67
N HIS A 70 -49.40 -0.35 -4.67
CA HIS A 70 -47.94 -0.39 -4.55
C HIS A 70 -47.32 -1.14 -5.72
N THR A 71 -46.21 -0.60 -6.24
CA THR A 71 -45.40 -1.20 -7.31
C THR A 71 -44.28 -2.08 -6.77
N HIS A 72 -44.25 -2.31 -5.47
CA HIS A 72 -43.23 -3.08 -4.77
C HIS A 72 -43.83 -3.86 -3.61
N MET A 73 -43.16 -4.93 -3.18
CA MET A 73 -43.51 -5.67 -1.98
C MET A 73 -43.11 -4.89 -0.71
N PRO A 74 -43.73 -5.17 0.46
CA PRO A 74 -43.26 -4.65 1.73
C PRO A 74 -41.82 -5.08 1.98
N VAL A 75 -41.00 -4.17 2.49
CA VAL A 75 -39.59 -4.44 2.83
C VAL A 75 -39.47 -4.47 4.35
N PRO A 76 -39.67 -5.63 5.00
CA PRO A 76 -39.77 -5.73 6.47
C PRO A 76 -38.49 -5.27 7.18
N GLU A 77 -37.32 -5.58 6.61
CA GLU A 77 -36.02 -5.12 7.12
C GLU A 77 -35.98 -3.60 7.29
N ARG A 78 -36.54 -2.85 6.34
CA ARG A 78 -36.57 -1.38 6.38
C ARG A 78 -37.44 -0.85 7.52
N LEU A 79 -38.55 -1.53 7.80
CA LEU A 79 -39.44 -1.19 8.91
C LEU A 79 -38.78 -1.48 10.25
N GLU A 80 -38.08 -2.59 10.39
CA GLU A 80 -37.33 -2.96 11.60
C GLU A 80 -36.23 -1.95 11.92
N ILE A 81 -35.44 -1.54 10.92
CA ILE A 81 -34.43 -0.49 11.08
C ILE A 81 -35.07 0.81 11.57
N ARG A 82 -36.23 1.19 11.01
CA ARG A 82 -36.93 2.42 11.41
C ARG A 82 -37.44 2.38 12.84
N LYS A 83 -38.00 1.25 13.25
CA LYS A 83 -38.44 1.01 14.64
C LYS A 83 -37.25 1.11 15.58
N MET A 84 -36.14 0.46 15.24
CA MET A 84 -34.89 0.50 15.99
C MET A 84 -34.34 1.94 16.12
N LEU A 85 -34.25 2.71 15.02
CA LEU A 85 -33.77 4.10 15.05
C LEU A 85 -34.69 5.02 15.87
N THR A 86 -36.01 4.78 15.83
CA THR A 86 -36.96 5.52 16.66
C THR A 86 -36.75 5.19 18.13
N ASN A 87 -36.49 3.93 18.44
CA ASN A 87 -36.17 3.48 19.80
C ASN A 87 -34.87 4.13 20.30
N ILE A 88 -33.80 4.10 19.51
CA ILE A 88 -32.50 4.74 19.86
C ILE A 88 -32.71 6.21 20.20
N LYS A 89 -33.39 6.99 19.35
CA LYS A 89 -33.66 8.41 19.65
C LYS A 89 -34.43 8.60 20.94
N SER A 90 -35.47 7.80 21.17
CA SER A 90 -36.25 7.87 22.41
C SER A 90 -35.39 7.53 23.64
N ARG A 91 -34.36 6.70 23.49
CA ARG A 91 -33.43 6.32 24.56
C ARG A 91 -32.37 7.39 24.78
N VAL A 92 -31.84 8.02 23.73
CA VAL A 92 -30.86 9.12 23.84
C VAL A 92 -31.44 10.29 24.64
N ASP A 93 -32.72 10.61 24.46
CA ASP A 93 -33.37 11.69 25.20
C ASP A 93 -33.69 11.32 26.67
N ARG A 94 -33.74 10.02 27.01
CA ARG A 94 -34.15 9.52 28.34
C ARG A 94 -32.99 9.01 29.19
N GLU A 95 -31.97 8.43 28.57
CA GLU A 95 -30.86 7.77 29.23
C GLU A 95 -29.59 8.63 29.11
N ALA A 96 -28.91 8.89 30.23
CA ALA A 96 -27.60 9.53 30.24
C ALA A 96 -26.46 8.59 29.80
N LYS A 97 -26.73 7.68 28.84
CA LYS A 97 -25.73 6.79 28.25
C LYS A 97 -25.15 7.43 26.99
N ALA A 98 -23.89 7.10 26.68
CA ALA A 98 -23.28 7.53 25.44
C ALA A 98 -24.07 6.96 24.25
N ILE A 99 -24.34 7.79 23.24
CA ILE A 99 -25.11 7.43 22.04
C ILE A 99 -24.59 6.13 21.41
N GLY A 100 -23.26 5.98 21.32
CA GLY A 100 -22.62 4.77 20.80
C GLY A 100 -22.92 3.48 21.59
N GLN A 101 -23.09 3.57 22.92
CA GLN A 101 -23.45 2.41 23.74
C GLN A 101 -24.91 2.01 23.52
N ILE A 102 -25.81 2.98 23.40
CA ILE A 102 -27.23 2.75 23.07
C ILE A 102 -27.33 2.08 21.68
N TYR A 103 -26.58 2.57 20.70
CA TYR A 103 -26.50 1.97 19.37
C TYR A 103 -26.04 0.51 19.43
N HIS A 104 -24.94 0.21 20.14
CA HIS A 104 -24.39 -1.14 20.23
C HIS A 104 -25.37 -2.12 20.90
N GLU A 105 -26.01 -1.71 21.99
CA GLU A 105 -27.03 -2.53 22.67
C GLU A 105 -28.23 -2.83 21.75
N GLU A 106 -28.73 -1.84 21.00
CA GLU A 106 -29.86 -2.04 20.08
C GLU A 106 -29.46 -2.89 18.87
N LEU A 107 -28.22 -2.77 18.38
CA LEU A 107 -27.70 -3.60 17.28
C LEU A 107 -27.61 -5.07 17.66
N LEU A 108 -27.15 -5.36 18.89
CA LEU A 108 -27.12 -6.72 19.43
C LEU A 108 -28.53 -7.30 19.58
N LYS A 109 -29.51 -6.51 20.01
CA LYS A 109 -30.91 -6.94 20.14
C LYS A 109 -31.56 -7.25 18.79
N ALA A 110 -31.22 -6.48 17.76
CA ALA A 110 -31.88 -6.59 16.46
C ALA A 110 -31.29 -7.71 15.57
N ASN A 111 -30.19 -8.36 15.98
CA ASN A 111 -29.51 -9.45 15.26
C ASN A 111 -29.21 -9.11 13.77
N LEU A 112 -29.01 -7.82 13.48
CA LEU A 112 -28.80 -7.29 12.13
C LEU A 112 -27.31 -7.34 11.76
N PHE A 113 -26.93 -8.26 10.88
CA PHE A 113 -25.55 -8.49 10.45
C PHE A 113 -24.93 -7.35 9.62
N SER A 114 -23.59 -7.27 9.69
CA SER A 114 -22.63 -6.28 9.17
C SER A 114 -22.91 -5.56 7.84
N LYS A 115 -23.57 -6.19 6.86
CA LYS A 115 -23.89 -5.53 5.57
C LYS A 115 -24.93 -4.42 5.71
N LEU A 116 -25.84 -4.56 6.67
CA LEU A 116 -26.95 -3.65 6.86
C LEU A 116 -26.54 -2.44 7.72
N LEU A 117 -25.58 -2.63 8.62
CA LEU A 117 -24.88 -1.59 9.37
C LEU A 117 -24.21 -0.53 8.48
N LEU A 118 -23.58 -0.94 7.37
CA LEU A 118 -23.02 -0.03 6.37
C LEU A 118 -24.08 0.83 5.65
N SER A 119 -25.35 0.42 5.69
CA SER A 119 -26.47 1.22 5.17
C SER A 119 -27.11 2.14 6.21
N ILE A 120 -26.82 1.93 7.50
CA ILE A 120 -27.44 2.63 8.63
C ILE A 120 -26.56 3.76 9.15
N ILE A 121 -25.25 3.54 9.28
CA ILE A 121 -24.33 4.55 9.82
C ILE A 121 -24.08 5.61 8.75
N ASN A 122 -24.57 6.82 9.00
CA ASN A 122 -24.34 7.94 8.11
C ASN A 122 -22.84 8.32 8.17
N SER A 123 -22.27 8.70 7.03
CA SER A 123 -20.92 9.29 6.93
C SER A 123 -20.60 10.32 8.02
N PHE A 124 -21.60 11.09 8.46
CA PHE A 124 -21.49 12.05 9.57
C PHE A 124 -21.20 11.41 10.94
N GLU A 125 -21.83 10.27 11.26
CA GLU A 125 -21.60 9.58 12.54
C GLU A 125 -20.21 8.91 12.57
N ILE A 126 -19.75 8.42 11.41
CA ILE A 126 -18.38 7.90 11.26
C ILE A 126 -17.37 9.02 11.42
N PHE A 127 -17.64 10.21 10.87
CA PHE A 127 -16.82 11.40 11.04
C PHE A 127 -16.72 11.81 12.51
N ASP A 128 -17.84 11.90 13.23
CA ASP A 128 -17.87 12.33 14.64
C ASP A 128 -17.14 11.35 15.56
N PHE A 129 -17.25 10.04 15.28
CA PHE A 129 -16.60 9.00 16.08
C PHE A 129 -15.10 8.84 15.80
N LEU A 130 -14.67 8.93 14.53
CA LEU A 130 -13.28 8.65 14.12
C LEU A 130 -12.45 9.90 13.81
N GLY A 131 -13.07 11.07 13.69
CA GLY A 131 -12.40 12.32 13.31
C GLY A 131 -11.84 12.35 11.88
N VAL A 132 -12.28 11.44 10.99
CA VAL A 132 -11.84 11.35 9.59
C VAL A 132 -12.82 12.03 8.65
N SER A 133 -12.30 12.75 7.65
CA SER A 133 -13.13 13.52 6.70
C SER A 133 -14.16 12.65 5.96
N ASN A 134 -15.32 13.24 5.64
CA ASN A 134 -16.36 12.60 4.84
C ASN A 134 -15.85 12.10 3.47
N ASP A 135 -14.88 12.79 2.87
CA ASP A 135 -14.23 12.34 1.63
C ASP A 135 -13.43 11.06 1.81
N CYS A 136 -12.71 10.93 2.94
CA CYS A 136 -12.00 9.70 3.29
C CYS A 136 -12.98 8.52 3.41
N ILE A 137 -14.06 8.73 4.15
CA ILE A 137 -15.12 7.73 4.37
C ILE A 137 -15.75 7.31 3.04
N SER A 138 -16.11 8.27 2.19
CA SER A 138 -16.68 8.03 0.85
C SER A 138 -15.71 7.25 -0.06
N ASN A 139 -14.42 7.60 -0.03
CA ASN A 139 -13.40 6.92 -0.84
C ASN A 139 -13.16 5.49 -0.37
N ILE A 140 -13.16 5.23 0.94
CA ILE A 140 -13.05 3.89 1.50
C ILE A 140 -14.29 3.06 1.16
N ALA A 141 -15.49 3.61 1.33
CA ALA A 141 -16.74 2.94 0.97
C ALA A 141 -16.80 2.57 -0.52
N LYS A 142 -16.31 3.45 -1.40
CA LYS A 142 -16.14 3.14 -2.84
C LYS A 142 -15.18 1.99 -3.05
N LYS A 143 -13.99 2.01 -2.41
CA LYS A 143 -13.03 0.91 -2.53
C LYS A 143 -13.65 -0.42 -2.11
N ASP A 144 -14.35 -0.46 -0.98
CA ASP A 144 -15.02 -1.65 -0.47
C ASP A 144 -16.13 -2.15 -1.43
N LYS A 145 -17.00 -1.24 -1.90
CA LYS A 145 -18.04 -1.54 -2.89
C LYS A 145 -17.48 -2.19 -4.16
N PHE A 146 -16.34 -1.71 -4.64
CA PHE A 146 -15.65 -2.24 -5.83
C PHE A 146 -14.64 -3.35 -5.50
N LYS A 147 -14.58 -3.85 -4.25
CA LYS A 147 -13.61 -4.85 -3.78
C LYS A 147 -12.16 -4.51 -4.13
N LEU A 148 -11.82 -3.24 -4.08
CA LEU A 148 -10.47 -2.74 -4.30
C LEU A 148 -9.64 -2.85 -3.01
N PRO A 149 -8.30 -3.01 -3.11
CA PRO A 149 -7.43 -3.01 -1.94
C PRO A 149 -7.61 -1.74 -1.10
N LEU A 150 -7.90 -1.93 0.19
CA LEU A 150 -8.02 -0.85 1.17
C LEU A 150 -6.66 -0.26 1.55
N GLU A 151 -5.60 -1.05 1.38
CA GLU A 151 -4.22 -0.65 1.58
C GLU A 151 -3.83 0.58 0.74
N ASN A 152 -2.87 1.34 1.26
CA ASN A 152 -2.29 2.46 0.53
C ASN A 152 -1.47 1.92 -0.64
N ARG A 153 -1.75 2.45 -1.84
CA ARG A 153 -0.93 2.13 -3.01
C ARG A 153 0.47 2.71 -2.78
N PRO A 154 1.54 1.97 -3.15
CA PRO A 154 2.88 2.51 -3.08
C PRO A 154 2.96 3.78 -3.94
N GLY A 155 3.45 4.87 -3.36
CA GLY A 155 3.62 6.13 -4.07
C GLY A 155 4.64 6.00 -5.20
N GLN A 156 4.48 6.84 -6.23
CA GLN A 156 5.51 7.03 -7.24
C GLN A 156 6.61 7.91 -6.64
N GLY A 157 7.68 7.30 -6.14
CA GLY A 157 8.82 8.03 -5.57
C GLY A 157 9.47 9.02 -6.57
N GLN A 158 10.39 9.84 -6.07
CA GLN A 158 11.07 10.85 -6.89
C GLN A 158 11.80 10.20 -8.08
N LYS A 159 11.59 10.77 -9.28
CA LYS A 159 12.29 10.34 -10.49
C LYS A 159 13.80 10.53 -10.33
N LYS A 160 14.57 9.60 -10.87
CA LYS A 160 16.04 9.65 -10.89
C LYS A 160 16.51 10.81 -11.77
N LEU A 161 17.52 11.55 -11.32
CA LEU A 161 18.18 12.61 -12.10
C LEU A 161 18.87 12.07 -13.37
N THR A 162 19.42 10.86 -13.26
CA THR A 162 20.11 10.19 -14.36
C THR A 162 19.21 9.17 -15.07
N THR A 163 19.37 9.08 -16.39
CA THR A 163 18.71 8.09 -17.25
C THR A 163 19.55 6.81 -17.35
N PHE A 164 18.97 5.75 -17.91
CA PHE A 164 19.69 4.48 -18.13
C PHE A 164 20.91 4.63 -19.06
N LYS A 165 20.82 5.46 -20.10
CA LYS A 165 21.92 5.72 -21.03
C LYS A 165 23.08 6.45 -20.33
N GLU A 166 22.75 7.43 -19.51
CA GLU A 166 23.71 8.19 -18.72
C GLU A 166 24.40 7.32 -17.64
N ASP A 167 23.66 6.42 -16.99
CA ASP A 167 24.22 5.45 -16.05
C ASP A 167 25.16 4.46 -16.77
N ARG A 168 24.84 4.06 -18.00
CA ARG A 168 25.73 3.21 -18.83
C ARG A 168 27.02 3.93 -19.20
N TYR A 169 26.94 5.21 -19.54
CA TYR A 169 28.12 6.03 -19.79
C TYR A 169 29.02 6.12 -18.54
N LEU A 170 28.42 6.33 -17.35
CA LEU A 170 29.16 6.32 -16.09
C LEU A 170 29.87 4.98 -15.84
N LEU A 171 29.23 3.86 -16.17
CA LEU A 171 29.87 2.54 -16.06
C LEU A 171 31.04 2.39 -17.03
N ASN A 172 30.95 2.93 -18.24
CA ASN A 172 32.04 2.89 -19.21
C ASN A 172 33.22 3.77 -18.77
N LEU A 173 32.96 4.98 -18.24
CA LEU A 173 34.00 5.82 -17.64
C LEU A 173 34.75 5.08 -16.54
N MET A 174 34.01 4.41 -15.65
CA MET A 174 34.59 3.61 -14.58
C MET A 174 35.37 2.40 -15.11
N LYS A 175 34.89 1.73 -16.17
CA LYS A 175 35.62 0.60 -16.77
C LYS A 175 36.91 1.00 -17.46
N LYS A 176 36.97 2.22 -18.03
CA LYS A 176 38.18 2.79 -18.65
C LYS A 176 39.28 2.98 -17.62
N ASP A 177 38.94 3.47 -16.43
CA ASP A 177 39.85 3.57 -15.30
C ASP A 177 39.15 3.17 -14.00
N ARG A 178 39.38 1.91 -13.61
CA ARG A 178 38.73 1.27 -12.46
C ARG A 178 39.28 1.74 -11.11
N GLN A 179 40.35 2.54 -11.10
CA GLN A 179 40.95 3.08 -9.88
C GLN A 179 40.43 4.48 -9.53
N LYS A 180 39.67 5.13 -10.44
CA LYS A 180 39.09 6.46 -10.16
C LYS A 180 38.15 6.47 -8.96
N SER A 181 38.32 7.52 -8.15
CA SER A 181 37.44 7.82 -7.04
C SER A 181 36.05 8.23 -7.54
N SER A 182 35.04 8.13 -6.67
CA SER A 182 33.69 8.59 -7.02
C SER A 182 33.62 10.10 -7.29
N ARG A 183 34.56 10.89 -6.75
CA ARG A 183 34.64 12.33 -7.02
C ARG A 183 35.16 12.61 -8.42
N GLN A 184 36.27 11.98 -8.80
CA GLN A 184 36.81 12.09 -10.16
C GLN A 184 35.81 11.63 -11.22
N LEU A 185 35.14 10.48 -10.99
CA LEU A 185 34.09 10.02 -11.90
C LEU A 185 32.90 10.98 -11.97
N ALA A 186 32.56 11.67 -10.89
CA ALA A 186 31.51 12.69 -10.91
C ALA A 186 31.94 13.91 -11.73
N THR A 187 33.18 14.38 -11.55
CA THR A 187 33.75 15.47 -12.36
C THR A 187 33.76 15.12 -13.84
N ASP A 188 34.29 13.95 -14.22
CA ASP A 188 34.34 13.48 -15.60
C ASP A 188 32.94 13.37 -16.24
N TRP A 189 31.96 12.89 -15.46
CA TRP A 189 30.57 12.78 -15.91
C TRP A 189 29.92 14.16 -16.06
N ASN A 190 30.15 15.08 -15.12
CA ASN A 190 29.61 16.43 -15.15
C ASN A 190 30.22 17.26 -16.29
N SER A 191 31.47 16.99 -16.69
CA SER A 191 32.08 17.65 -17.85
C SER A 191 31.46 17.23 -19.19
N SER A 192 30.82 16.06 -19.25
CA SER A 192 30.22 15.52 -20.48
C SER A 192 28.71 15.72 -20.57
N HIS A 193 28.05 16.00 -19.45
CA HIS A 193 26.60 16.16 -19.36
C HIS A 193 26.29 17.53 -18.75
N GLY A 194 25.31 18.27 -19.30
CA GLY A 194 24.87 19.56 -18.75
C GLY A 194 24.12 19.47 -17.40
N LYS A 195 24.45 18.47 -16.57
CA LYS A 195 23.86 18.17 -15.26
C LYS A 195 25.00 18.00 -14.25
N SER A 196 24.71 18.28 -12.97
CA SER A 196 25.65 18.03 -11.87
C SER A 196 25.19 16.85 -11.02
N ILE A 197 25.98 15.78 -10.99
CA ILE A 197 25.83 14.67 -10.05
C ILE A 197 26.88 14.75 -8.94
N SER A 198 26.46 14.38 -7.74
CA SER A 198 27.38 14.24 -6.60
C SER A 198 28.14 12.91 -6.66
N ALA A 199 29.29 12.85 -5.98
CA ALA A 199 30.03 11.61 -5.77
C ALA A 199 29.18 10.53 -5.06
N ARG A 200 28.20 10.92 -4.25
CA ARG A 200 27.26 10.00 -3.59
C ARG A 200 26.32 9.35 -4.60
N THR A 201 25.82 10.13 -5.57
CA THR A 201 25.00 9.62 -6.67
C THR A 201 25.79 8.61 -7.50
N VAL A 202 27.04 8.93 -7.88
CA VAL A 202 27.94 8.01 -8.59
C VAL A 202 28.10 6.70 -7.82
N ARG A 203 28.39 6.77 -6.51
CA ARG A 203 28.54 5.56 -5.68
C ARG A 203 27.28 4.70 -5.69
N ARG A 204 26.09 5.31 -5.53
CA ARG A 204 24.80 4.59 -5.58
C ARG A 204 24.58 3.90 -6.94
N ARG A 205 24.88 4.59 -8.05
CA ARG A 205 24.74 4.00 -9.39
C ARG A 205 25.66 2.80 -9.61
N LEU A 206 26.92 2.94 -9.24
CA LEU A 206 27.90 1.86 -9.36
C LEU A 206 27.51 0.66 -8.48
N PHE A 207 27.05 0.91 -7.25
CA PHE A 207 26.61 -0.15 -6.34
C PHE A 207 25.37 -0.87 -6.86
N ASN A 208 24.37 -0.14 -7.36
CA ASN A 208 23.17 -0.73 -7.95
C ASN A 208 23.48 -1.58 -9.20
N ALA A 209 24.56 -1.24 -9.91
CA ALA A 209 25.09 -2.04 -11.02
C ALA A 209 26.01 -3.20 -10.57
N GLY A 210 26.16 -3.43 -9.27
CA GLY A 210 26.94 -4.53 -8.68
C GLY A 210 28.43 -4.24 -8.44
N TYR A 211 28.92 -3.06 -8.80
CA TYR A 211 30.34 -2.72 -8.66
C TYR A 211 30.65 -2.25 -7.24
N LYS A 212 31.64 -2.90 -6.62
CA LYS A 212 32.17 -2.54 -5.31
C LYS A 212 33.66 -2.21 -5.41
N SER A 213 34.15 -1.45 -4.45
CA SER A 213 35.57 -1.11 -4.33
C SER A 213 36.29 -2.21 -3.56
N TYR A 214 37.39 -2.73 -4.12
CA TYR A 214 38.22 -3.75 -3.49
C TYR A 214 39.67 -3.31 -3.51
N THR A 215 40.45 -3.77 -2.55
CA THR A 215 41.90 -3.56 -2.57
C THR A 215 42.54 -4.38 -3.69
N VAL A 216 43.45 -3.76 -4.44
CA VAL A 216 44.23 -4.44 -5.47
C VAL A 216 45.20 -5.42 -4.80
N LYS A 217 45.27 -6.66 -5.30
CA LYS A 217 46.16 -7.69 -4.75
C LYS A 217 47.57 -7.49 -5.33
N PRO A 218 48.62 -7.35 -4.52
CA PRO A 218 49.98 -7.34 -5.04
C PRO A 218 50.30 -8.73 -5.59
N LYS A 219 50.77 -8.82 -6.83
CA LYS A 219 51.33 -10.06 -7.40
C LYS A 219 52.65 -9.74 -8.10
N PRO A 220 53.68 -10.61 -7.98
CA PRO A 220 54.88 -10.48 -8.79
C PRO A 220 54.50 -10.42 -10.28
N TYR A 221 55.06 -9.46 -11.00
CA TYR A 221 54.86 -9.40 -12.44
C TYR A 221 55.52 -10.61 -13.10
N ARG A 222 54.76 -11.38 -13.89
CA ARG A 222 55.27 -12.55 -14.61
C ARG A 222 55.12 -12.34 -16.10
N LYS A 223 56.23 -12.38 -16.83
CA LYS A 223 56.22 -12.46 -18.29
C LYS A 223 55.71 -13.83 -18.73
N PRO A 224 55.11 -13.97 -19.91
CA PRO A 224 54.71 -15.28 -20.45
C PRO A 224 55.84 -16.31 -20.42
N SER A 225 57.08 -15.90 -20.71
CA SER A 225 58.27 -16.75 -20.60
C SER A 225 58.50 -17.28 -19.18
N HIS A 226 58.35 -16.43 -18.16
CA HIS A 226 58.49 -16.84 -16.76
C HIS A 226 57.39 -17.84 -16.37
N CYS A 227 56.16 -17.64 -16.86
CA CYS A 227 55.07 -18.59 -16.63
C CYS A 227 55.39 -19.97 -17.23
N SER A 228 55.88 -20.02 -18.47
CA SER A 228 56.27 -21.27 -19.13
C SER A 228 57.43 -21.97 -18.43
N ALA A 229 58.49 -21.25 -18.05
CA ALA A 229 59.63 -21.81 -17.35
C ALA A 229 59.23 -22.40 -15.99
N ARG A 230 58.40 -21.67 -15.22
CA ARG A 230 57.89 -22.16 -13.93
C ARG A 230 56.98 -23.38 -14.07
N LEU A 231 56.15 -23.43 -15.12
CA LEU A 231 55.32 -24.59 -15.40
C LEU A 231 56.18 -25.80 -15.78
N LYS A 232 57.22 -25.60 -16.60
CA LYS A 232 58.17 -26.66 -16.95
C LYS A 232 58.88 -27.20 -15.71
N PHE A 233 59.40 -26.31 -14.86
CA PHE A 233 60.04 -26.69 -13.60
C PHE A 233 59.07 -27.47 -12.69
N ALA A 234 57.85 -26.98 -12.50
CA ALA A 234 56.85 -27.67 -11.68
C ALA A 234 56.48 -29.07 -12.22
N LYS A 235 56.45 -29.25 -13.54
CA LYS A 235 56.26 -30.57 -14.16
C LYS A 235 57.48 -31.48 -14.00
N GLN A 236 58.69 -30.95 -14.07
CA GLN A 236 59.91 -31.73 -13.88
C GLN A 236 60.06 -32.22 -12.43
N CYS A 237 59.59 -31.40 -11.48
CA CYS A 237 59.62 -31.73 -10.06
C CYS A 237 58.32 -32.37 -9.55
N SER A 238 57.35 -32.71 -10.42
CA SER A 238 56.05 -33.25 -9.97
C SER A 238 56.16 -34.64 -9.36
N ASP A 239 57.12 -35.43 -9.85
CA ASP A 239 57.28 -36.85 -9.49
C ASP A 239 58.42 -37.05 -8.47
N TRP A 240 58.97 -35.95 -7.94
CA TRP A 240 60.07 -36.00 -6.99
C TRP A 240 59.62 -36.58 -5.65
N ASN A 241 60.42 -37.50 -5.13
CA ASN A 241 60.21 -38.13 -3.83
C ASN A 241 60.98 -37.38 -2.72
N PHE A 242 60.79 -37.80 -1.47
CA PHE A 242 61.41 -37.16 -0.31
C PHE A 242 62.95 -37.14 -0.37
N SER A 243 63.58 -38.17 -0.93
CA SER A 243 65.04 -38.24 -1.07
C SER A 243 65.55 -37.20 -2.06
N ASP A 244 64.82 -36.96 -3.16
CA ASP A 244 65.18 -35.94 -4.14
C ASP A 244 65.13 -34.54 -3.52
N TRP A 245 64.10 -34.23 -2.73
CA TRP A 245 63.98 -32.95 -2.05
C TRP A 245 65.06 -32.69 -0.99
N LYS A 246 65.62 -33.74 -0.35
CA LYS A 246 66.73 -33.59 0.61
C LYS A 246 68.00 -33.02 -0.02
N THR A 247 68.15 -33.15 -1.33
CA THR A 247 69.33 -32.65 -2.05
C THR A 247 69.27 -31.14 -2.36
N VAL A 248 68.09 -30.51 -2.19
CA VAL A 248 67.87 -29.11 -2.52
C VAL A 248 68.01 -28.22 -1.28
N ILE A 249 68.87 -27.22 -1.36
CA ILE A 249 68.97 -26.14 -0.38
C ILE A 249 68.29 -24.89 -0.96
N PHE A 250 67.35 -24.32 -0.23
CA PHE A 250 66.71 -23.04 -0.58
C PHE A 250 67.36 -21.89 0.20
N SER A 251 67.79 -20.86 -0.50
CA SER A 251 68.23 -19.57 0.07
C SER A 251 67.52 -18.42 -0.64
N ASP A 252 67.09 -17.41 0.11
CA ASP A 252 66.50 -16.18 -0.43
C ASP A 252 66.88 -14.99 0.47
N GLU A 253 66.94 -13.79 -0.11
CA GLU A 253 67.20 -12.56 0.62
C GLU A 253 65.88 -11.86 0.98
N SER A 254 65.77 -11.36 2.22
CA SER A 254 64.58 -10.64 2.68
C SER A 254 64.90 -9.21 3.08
N HIS A 255 64.12 -8.26 2.56
CA HIS A 255 64.24 -6.83 2.88
C HIS A 255 63.26 -6.43 3.99
N PHE A 256 63.75 -5.76 5.04
CA PHE A 256 62.95 -5.29 6.17
C PHE A 256 62.88 -3.75 6.18
N GLU A 257 61.68 -3.19 6.01
CA GLU A 257 61.44 -1.73 6.03
C GLU A 257 61.01 -1.25 7.43
N VAL A 258 61.61 -0.17 7.94
CA VAL A 258 61.30 0.41 9.28
C VAL A 258 60.01 1.24 9.28
N PHE A 259 59.63 1.85 8.15
CA PHE A 259 58.39 2.63 8.02
C PHE A 259 57.63 2.24 6.76
N ASN A 260 56.42 1.69 6.92
CA ASN A 260 55.61 1.22 5.80
C ASN A 260 54.44 2.17 5.51
N ARG A 261 54.65 3.20 4.66
CA ARG A 261 53.59 4.06 4.12
C ARG A 261 53.11 3.56 2.76
N LYS A 262 52.57 2.34 2.68
CA LYS A 262 52.00 1.80 1.43
C LYS A 262 50.53 2.18 1.31
N ASN A 263 50.23 3.17 0.45
CA ASN A 263 48.87 3.41 -0.03
C ASN A 263 48.41 2.18 -0.81
N LYS A 264 47.36 1.51 -0.32
CA LYS A 264 46.77 0.36 -1.00
C LYS A 264 45.81 0.87 -2.08
N PRO A 265 46.10 0.71 -3.38
CA PRO A 265 45.18 1.16 -4.40
C PRO A 265 43.90 0.31 -4.37
N PHE A 266 42.81 0.94 -4.77
CA PHE A 266 41.50 0.30 -4.89
C PHE A 266 41.12 0.14 -6.36
N VAL A 267 40.40 -0.93 -6.65
CA VAL A 267 39.83 -1.21 -7.96
C VAL A 267 38.34 -1.46 -7.82
N ARG A 268 37.55 -0.91 -8.74
CA ARG A 268 36.12 -1.20 -8.85
C ARG A 268 35.89 -2.41 -9.74
N ARG A 269 35.25 -3.42 -9.19
CA ARG A 269 34.96 -4.67 -9.90
C ARG A 269 33.68 -5.33 -9.41
N LEU A 270 33.17 -6.24 -10.23
CA LEU A 270 32.17 -7.21 -9.80
C LEU A 270 32.83 -8.30 -8.92
N PRO A 271 32.06 -9.00 -8.07
CA PRO A 271 32.56 -10.14 -7.31
C PRO A 271 33.19 -11.22 -8.20
N SER A 272 32.56 -11.53 -9.34
CA SER A 272 33.00 -12.51 -10.34
C SER A 272 34.27 -12.13 -11.10
N GLU A 273 34.68 -10.87 -11.07
CA GLU A 273 35.86 -10.40 -11.80
C GLU A 273 37.16 -10.62 -11.01
N SER A 274 37.16 -11.40 -9.93
CA SER A 274 38.25 -11.45 -8.94
C SER A 274 39.65 -11.79 -9.49
N ASP A 275 39.69 -12.64 -10.52
CA ASP A 275 40.94 -13.14 -11.11
C ASP A 275 41.37 -12.38 -12.36
N LYS A 276 40.70 -11.27 -12.67
CA LYS A 276 41.05 -10.45 -13.83
C LYS A 276 42.36 -9.69 -13.61
N PRO A 277 43.19 -9.49 -14.66
CA PRO A 277 44.50 -8.85 -14.56
C PRO A 277 44.50 -7.48 -13.89
N PHE A 278 43.46 -6.66 -14.11
CA PHE A 278 43.33 -5.31 -13.54
C PHE A 278 43.15 -5.29 -12.01
N ASN A 279 42.97 -6.45 -11.37
CA ASN A 279 42.94 -6.57 -9.90
C ASN A 279 44.31 -6.83 -9.29
N PHE A 280 45.34 -6.96 -10.12
CA PHE A 280 46.70 -7.22 -9.68
C PHE A 280 47.56 -6.00 -9.94
N GLN A 281 48.27 -5.57 -8.91
CA GLN A 281 49.33 -4.60 -9.08
C GLN A 281 50.63 -5.38 -9.28
N PRO A 282 51.36 -5.15 -10.39
CA PRO A 282 52.68 -5.72 -10.56
C PRO A 282 53.56 -5.21 -9.41
N ARG A 283 54.00 -6.15 -8.57
CA ARG A 283 55.08 -5.91 -7.63
C ARG A 283 56.37 -6.28 -8.37
N VAL A 284 57.14 -5.27 -8.75
CA VAL A 284 58.55 -5.48 -9.10
C VAL A 284 59.24 -5.80 -7.78
N GLN A 285 59.83 -6.99 -7.66
CA GLN A 285 60.76 -7.25 -6.58
C GLN A 285 61.97 -6.36 -6.88
N GLY A 286 62.23 -5.36 -6.03
CA GLY A 286 63.43 -4.57 -6.16
C GLY A 286 64.63 -5.46 -5.87
N GLY A 287 65.57 -5.52 -6.81
CA GLY A 287 66.84 -6.20 -6.65
C GLY A 287 67.63 -6.11 -7.96
N GLY A 288 68.84 -5.53 -7.89
CA GLY A 288 69.99 -5.63 -8.81
C GLY A 288 69.75 -5.80 -10.30
#